data_AF-A0A9D6MC93-F1
#
_entry.id   AF-A0A9D6MC93-F1
#
_cell.length_a   1.000
_cell.length_b   1.000
_cell.length_c   1.000
_cell.angle_alpha   90.00
_cell.angle_beta   90.00
_cell.angle_gamma   90.00
#
_symmetry.space_group_name_H-M   'P 1'
#
loop_
_entity.id
_entity.type
_entity.pdbx_description
1 polymer ?
#
loop_
_entity_poly.entity_id
_entity_poly.type
_entity_poly.pdbx_seq_one_letter_code
_entity_poly.pdbx_strand_id
1 'polypeptide(L)'
;DPPATFLRGKVTKIDPKDPNRIEIDVGSDRELKSGHTLDVYRLAPRPSYVGMLRILKVNTCGSIGEMVASKSLTQNPVKVGDIVASSLNK
;
A
#
# COMPACT_ATOMS: atom_id res chain seq x y z
N ASP A 1 -1.95 6.43 -11.58
CA ASP A 1 -2.41 7.71 -11.03
C ASP A 1 -2.13 7.78 -9.54
N PRO A 2 -1.05 8.43 -9.10
CA PRO A 2 -0.83 8.70 -7.69
C PRO A 2 -1.79 9.80 -7.20
N PRO A 3 -2.23 9.77 -5.92
CA PRO A 3 -3.00 10.86 -5.32
C PRO A 3 -2.21 12.18 -5.37
N ALA A 4 -2.88 13.30 -5.59
CA ALA A 4 -2.26 14.65 -5.58
C ALA A 4 -1.79 15.07 -4.18
N THR A 5 -2.41 14.52 -3.14
CA THR A 5 -2.07 14.78 -1.74
C THR A 5 -1.08 13.74 -1.23
N PHE A 6 -0.12 14.17 -0.40
CA PHE A 6 0.78 13.24 0.27
C PHE A 6 -0.02 12.40 1.28
N LEU A 7 -0.11 11.11 1.01
CA LEU A 7 -0.80 10.14 1.85
C LEU A 7 0.23 9.22 2.46
N ARG A 8 0.04 8.95 3.75
CA ARG A 8 0.82 7.97 4.50
C ARG A 8 -0.12 7.15 5.37
N GLY A 9 0.15 5.85 5.39
CA GLY A 9 -0.51 4.91 6.27
C GLY A 9 0.31 3.65 6.45
N LYS A 10 -0.38 2.57 6.81
CA LYS A 10 0.21 1.32 7.23
C LYS A 10 -0.63 0.14 6.74
N VAL A 11 0.06 -0.97 6.44
CA VAL A 11 -0.57 -2.27 6.20
C VAL A 11 -1.12 -2.81 7.52
N THR A 12 -2.45 -2.98 7.58
CA THR A 12 -3.16 -3.49 8.75
C THR A 12 -3.39 -4.98 8.68
N LYS A 13 -3.57 -5.52 7.46
CA LYS A 13 -3.89 -6.93 7.25
C LYS A 13 -3.47 -7.41 5.86
N ILE A 14 -3.20 -8.71 5.76
CA ILE A 14 -2.90 -9.42 4.51
C ILE A 14 -3.95 -10.52 4.38
N ASP A 15 -4.53 -10.69 3.19
CA ASP A 15 -5.49 -11.75 2.94
C ASP A 15 -4.79 -13.11 2.99
N PRO A 16 -5.23 -14.07 3.83
CA PRO A 16 -4.60 -15.38 3.94
C PRO A 16 -4.80 -16.26 2.69
N LYS A 17 -5.79 -15.95 1.84
CA LYS A 17 -6.07 -16.67 0.60
C LYS A 17 -5.29 -16.09 -0.58
N ASP A 18 -4.98 -14.79 -0.53
CA ASP A 18 -4.25 -14.08 -1.57
C ASP A 18 -3.25 -13.10 -0.93
N PRO A 19 -1.96 -13.48 -0.80
CA PRO A 19 -0.95 -12.65 -0.16
C PRO A 19 -0.65 -11.34 -0.90
N ASN A 20 -1.12 -11.19 -2.15
CA ASN A 20 -1.00 -9.92 -2.87
C ASN A 20 -2.11 -8.94 -2.49
N ARG A 21 -3.20 -9.41 -1.88
CA ARG A 21 -4.31 -8.56 -1.46
C ARG A 21 -4.13 -8.15 0.00
N ILE A 22 -4.05 -6.85 0.22
CA ILE A 22 -3.77 -6.27 1.54
C ILE A 22 -4.75 -5.16 1.90
N GLU A 23 -4.94 -4.96 3.20
CA GLU A 23 -5.71 -3.87 3.78
C GLU A 23 -4.78 -2.80 4.37
N ILE A 24 -5.15 -1.54 4.18
CA ILE A 24 -4.42 -0.37 4.68
C ILE A 24 -5.36 0.55 5.48
N ASP A 25 -4.80 1.35 6.39
CA ASP A 25 -5.51 2.32 7.25
C ASP A 25 -5.71 3.70 6.61
N VAL A 26 -5.70 3.78 5.28
CA VAL A 26 -5.94 5.02 4.51
C VAL A 26 -7.19 4.83 3.67
N GLY A 27 -8.11 5.79 3.75
CA GLY A 27 -9.39 5.75 3.07
C GLY A 27 -9.70 7.02 2.27
N SER A 28 -10.98 7.14 1.90
CA SER A 28 -11.49 8.30 1.17
C SER A 28 -11.52 9.57 2.01
N ASP A 29 -11.49 9.44 3.34
CA ASP A 29 -11.29 10.56 4.28
C ASP A 29 -10.00 11.36 4.00
N ARG A 30 -9.04 10.72 3.36
CA ARG A 30 -7.80 11.33 2.86
C ARG A 30 -7.71 11.32 1.34
N GLU A 31 -8.84 11.45 0.64
CA GLU A 31 -8.89 11.59 -0.83
C GLU A 31 -8.29 10.40 -1.62
N LEU A 32 -8.13 9.24 -0.98
CA LEU A 32 -7.74 8.03 -1.69
C LEU A 32 -8.88 7.57 -2.60
N LYS A 33 -8.56 7.10 -3.81
CA LYS A 33 -9.54 6.61 -4.79
C LYS A 33 -9.11 5.25 -5.32
N SER A 34 -10.08 4.44 -5.74
CA SER A 34 -9.79 3.21 -6.48
C SER A 34 -9.00 3.51 -7.74
N GLY A 35 -8.05 2.64 -8.07
CA GLY A 35 -7.10 2.84 -9.16
C GLY A 35 -5.86 3.64 -8.77
N HIS A 36 -5.85 4.34 -7.63
CA HIS A 36 -4.64 4.99 -7.14
C HIS A 36 -3.54 3.99 -6.84
N THR A 37 -2.30 4.45 -6.99
CA THR A 37 -1.10 3.66 -6.70
C THR A 37 -0.35 4.26 -5.51
N LEU A 38 0.05 3.41 -4.58
CA LEU A 38 0.87 3.75 -3.41
C LEU A 38 2.13 2.90 -3.40
N ASP A 39 3.21 3.43 -2.84
CA ASP A 39 4.46 2.72 -2.63
C ASP A 39 4.50 2.12 -1.22
N VAL A 40 5.00 0.90 -1.12
CA VAL A 40 5.10 0.15 0.14
C VAL A 40 6.56 0.07 0.56
N TYR A 41 6.84 0.45 1.80
CA TYR A 41 8.16 0.49 2.39
C TYR A 41 8.18 -0.25 3.72
N ARG A 42 9.24 -1.02 3.95
CA ARG A 42 9.55 -1.58 5.26
C ARG A 42 10.58 -0.70 5.94
N LEU A 43 10.27 -0.10 7.08
CA LEU A 43 11.20 0.83 7.75
C LEU A 43 12.14 0.15 8.76
N ALA A 44 11.79 -1.02 9.27
CA ALA A 44 12.56 -1.76 10.27
C ALA A 44 12.65 -3.24 9.91
N PRO A 45 13.78 -3.93 10.21
CA PRO A 45 14.98 -3.39 10.88
C PRO A 45 15.90 -2.56 9.96
N ARG A 46 15.75 -2.68 8.62
CA ARG A 46 16.43 -1.84 7.64
C ARG A 46 15.41 -1.28 6.65
N PRO A 47 15.42 0.03 6.37
CA PRO A 47 14.58 0.63 5.35
C PRO A 47 14.76 -0.06 3.98
N SER A 48 13.66 -0.56 3.41
CA SER A 48 13.66 -1.12 2.06
C SER A 48 12.33 -0.87 1.35
N TYR A 49 12.39 -0.72 0.04
CA TYR A 49 11.20 -0.72 -0.80
C TYR A 49 10.69 -2.16 -0.93
N VAL A 50 9.40 -2.36 -0.69
CA VAL A 50 8.72 -3.66 -0.76
C VAL A 50 8.08 -3.85 -2.12
N GLY A 51 7.37 -2.83 -2.61
CA GLY A 51 6.71 -2.86 -3.90
C GLY A 51 5.63 -1.79 -4.02
N MET A 52 4.86 -1.86 -5.11
CA MET A 52 3.77 -0.93 -5.38
C MET A 52 2.43 -1.59 -5.09
N LEU A 53 1.52 -0.84 -4.49
CA LEU A 53 0.16 -1.23 -4.16
C LEU A 53 -0.82 -0.49 -5.08
N ARG A 54 -1.66 -1.22 -5.80
CA ARG A 54 -2.78 -0.65 -6.55
C ARG A 54 -4.06 -0.76 -5.71
N ILE A 55 -4.74 0.35 -5.48
CA ILE A 55 -5.97 0.37 -4.71
C ILE A 55 -7.13 -0.19 -5.55
N LEU A 56 -7.79 -1.22 -5.03
CA LEU A 56 -8.95 -1.85 -5.66
C LEU A 56 -10.25 -1.27 -5.12
N LYS A 57 -10.35 -1.14 -3.79
CA LYS A 57 -11.55 -0.65 -3.09
C LYS A 57 -11.15 0.32 -1.99
N VAL A 58 -11.85 1.43 -1.91
CA VAL A 58 -11.69 2.43 -0.86
C VAL A 58 -12.91 2.40 0.05
N ASN A 59 -12.68 2.38 1.37
CA ASN A 59 -13.69 2.68 2.38
C ASN A 59 -13.30 3.99 3.10
N THR A 60 -14.16 4.47 4.02
CA THR A 60 -13.97 5.76 4.69
C THR A 60 -12.62 5.90 5.38
N CYS A 61 -12.22 4.93 6.21
CA CYS A 61 -10.99 4.98 7.01
C CYS A 61 -9.98 3.85 6.67
N GLY A 62 -10.15 3.20 5.53
CA GLY A 62 -9.30 2.08 5.15
C GLY A 62 -9.61 1.56 3.77
N SER A 63 -8.66 0.88 3.15
CA SER A 63 -8.76 0.48 1.75
C SER A 63 -8.15 -0.90 1.52
N ILE A 64 -8.61 -1.54 0.45
CA ILE A 64 -8.09 -2.80 -0.04
C ILE A 64 -7.31 -2.53 -1.31
N GLY A 65 -6.07 -2.98 -1.35
CA GLY A 65 -5.23 -2.94 -2.53
C GLY A 65 -4.65 -4.29 -2.89
N GLU A 66 -4.12 -4.36 -4.10
CA GLU A 66 -3.40 -5.51 -4.63
C GLU A 66 -1.98 -5.08 -4.99
N MET A 67 -1.00 -5.86 -4.55
CA MET A 67 0.40 -5.63 -4.85
C MET A 67 0.66 -5.87 -6.33
N VAL A 68 1.27 -4.88 -6.98
CA VAL A 68 1.71 -5.01 -8.37
C VAL A 68 2.90 -5.98 -8.42
N ALA A 69 2.73 -7.09 -9.14
CA ALA A 69 3.72 -8.14 -9.24
C ALA A 69 5.11 -7.56 -9.58
N SER A 70 6.09 -7.84 -8.71
CA SER A 70 7.47 -7.38 -8.86
C SER A 70 8.43 -8.39 -8.25
N LYS A 71 9.67 -8.44 -8.75
CA LYS A 71 10.74 -9.30 -8.19
C LYS A 71 10.97 -9.03 -6.69
N SER A 72 10.74 -7.79 -6.26
CA SER A 72 10.86 -7.35 -4.87
C SER A 72 9.91 -8.12 -3.93
N LEU A 73 8.68 -8.42 -4.35
CA LEU A 73 7.70 -9.13 -3.51
C LEU A 73 8.06 -10.60 -3.29
N THR A 74 8.71 -11.23 -4.26
CA THR A 74 9.19 -12.62 -4.12
C THR A 74 10.33 -12.71 -3.11
N GLN A 75 11.20 -11.70 -3.06
CA GLN A 75 12.37 -11.68 -2.17
C GLN A 75 12.06 -11.05 -0.80
N ASN A 76 11.10 -10.13 -0.76
CA ASN A 76 10.72 -9.34 0.41
C ASN A 76 9.20 -9.18 0.43
N PRO A 77 8.45 -10.23 0.83
CA PRO A 77 7.00 -10.18 0.87
C PRO A 77 6.51 -9.12 1.84
N VAL A 78 5.36 -8.51 1.53
CA VAL A 78 4.71 -7.50 2.38
C VAL A 78 4.35 -8.08 3.74
N LYS A 79 4.39 -7.24 4.77
CA LYS A 79 4.07 -7.61 6.16
C LYS A 79 3.14 -6.57 6.78
N VAL A 80 2.27 -7.04 7.67
CA VAL A 80 1.55 -6.16 8.59
C VAL A 80 2.58 -5.35 9.36
N GLY A 81 2.48 -4.03 9.34
CA GLY A 81 3.58 -3.20 9.81
C GLY A 81 4.13 -2.24 8.77
N ASP A 82 4.19 -2.69 7.51
CA ASP A 82 4.81 -1.93 6.43
C ASP A 82 4.06 -0.61 6.19
N ILE A 83 4.82 0.41 5.81
CA ILE A 83 4.30 1.75 5.56
C ILE A 83 3.89 1.85 4.10
N VAL A 84 2.72 2.43 3.86
CA VAL A 84 2.28 2.80 2.51
C VAL A 84 2.30 4.32 2.38
N ALA A 85 2.78 4.81 1.24
CA ALA A 85 2.79 6.24 0.97
C ALA A 85 2.47 6.54 -0.50
N SER A 86 1.86 7.69 -0.79
CA SER A 86 1.77 8.16 -2.17
C SER A 86 3.13 8.66 -2.63
N SER A 87 3.47 8.38 -3.89
CA SER A 87 4.65 8.98 -4.51
C SER A 87 4.44 10.49 -4.58
N LEU A 88 5.37 11.25 -3.99
CA LEU A 88 5.41 12.70 -4.13
C LEU A 88 5.93 13.04 -5.53
N ASN A 89 5.07 12.97 -6.54
CA ASN A 89 5.39 13.58 -7.83
C ASN A 89 5.23 15.10 -7.65
N LYS A 90 6.36 15.80 -7.64
CA LYS A 90 6.46 17.27 -7.72
C LYS A 90 6.08 17.77 -9.10
#